data_AF-A0AAI8V964-F1
#
_entry.id   AF-A0AAI8V964-F1
#
_cell.length_a   1.000
_cell.length_b   1.000
_cell.length_c   1.000
_cell.angle_alpha   90.00
_cell.angle_beta   90.00
_cell.angle_gamma   90.00
#
_symmetry.space_group_name_H-M   'P 1'
#
loop_
_entity.id
_entity.type
_entity.pdbx_description
1 polymer ?
#
loop_
_entity_poly.entity_id
_entity_poly.type
_entity_poly.pdbx_seq_one_letter_code
_entity_poly.pdbx_strand_id
1 'polypeptide(L)' 'MAILVDDMADKGGTFAKTTTTAKEGGAREVMAVVTHGILNGDAINMLQESCLS' A
#
# COMPACT_ATOMS: atom_id res chain seq x y z
N MET A 1 -4.16 -13.73 1.43
CA MET A 1 -4.48 -12.37 1.89
C MET A 1 -3.25 -11.85 2.60
N ALA A 2 -2.86 -10.60 2.33
CA ALA A 2 -1.73 -9.94 2.99
C ALA A 2 -2.23 -8.65 3.67
N ILE A 3 -1.71 -8.36 4.86
CA ILE A 3 -2.01 -7.13 5.60
C ILE A 3 -0.67 -6.44 5.87
N LEU A 4 -0.52 -5.23 5.35
CA LEU A 4 0.62 -4.36 5.57
C LEU A 4 0.29 -3.46 6.76
N VAL A 5 1.17 -3.44 7.75
CA VAL A 5 1.01 -2.60 8.94
C VAL A 5 2.24 -1.70 9.05
N ASP A 6 2.00 -0.40 9.12
CA ASP A 6 3.07 0.60 9.24
C ASP A 6 2.64 1.74 10.19
N ASP A 7 3.59 2.51 10.69
CA ASP A 7 3.28 3.67 11.54
C ASP A 7 2.84 4.88 10.69
N MET A 8 3.36 5.02 9.47
CA MET A 8 3.10 6.17 8.61
C MET A 8 3.07 5.83 7.11
N ALA A 9 2.16 6.49 6.36
CA ALA A 9 2.18 6.54 4.90
C ALA A 9 2.34 7.98 4.41
N ASP A 10 3.50 8.32 3.84
CA ASP A 10 3.79 9.66 3.28
C ASP A 10 3.59 9.71 1.76
N LYS A 11 4.49 9.15 0.95
CA LYS A 11 4.46 9.25 -0.53
C LYS A 11 3.82 8.07 -1.26
N GLY A 12 3.31 7.05 -0.55
CA GLY A 12 2.63 5.87 -1.14
C GLY A 12 3.52 4.86 -1.91
N GLY A 13 4.70 5.26 -2.41
CA GLY A 13 5.55 4.41 -3.26
C GLY A 13 6.04 3.10 -2.61
N THR A 14 6.30 3.09 -1.30
CA THR A 14 6.65 1.87 -0.57
C THR A 14 5.49 0.88 -0.55
N PHE A 15 4.28 1.35 -0.24
CA PHE A 15 3.07 0.52 -0.24
C PHE A 15 2.78 -0.04 -1.63
N ALA A 16 2.88 0.79 -2.67
CA ALA A 16 2.65 0.34 -4.04
C ALA A 16 3.55 -0.86 -4.40
N LYS A 17 4.86 -0.76 -4.17
CA LYS A 17 5.80 -1.88 -4.44
C LYS A 17 5.50 -3.12 -3.61
N THR A 18 5.26 -2.95 -2.31
CA THR A 18 4.99 -4.08 -1.42
C THR A 18 3.69 -4.79 -1.78
N THR A 19 2.67 -4.04 -2.22
CA THR A 19 1.40 -4.64 -2.67
C THR A 19 1.56 -5.46 -3.93
N THR A 20 2.40 -5.01 -4.88
CA THR A 20 2.76 -5.79 -6.07
C THR A 20 3.47 -7.07 -5.68
N THR A 21 4.51 -7.00 -4.83
CA THR A 21 5.22 -8.20 -4.35
C THR A 21 4.29 -9.17 -3.62
N ALA A 22 3.35 -8.66 -2.82
CA ALA A 22 2.36 -9.50 -2.14
C ALA A 22 1.41 -10.21 -3.12
N LYS A 23 0.94 -9.52 -4.16
CA LYS A 23 0.12 -10.14 -5.24
C LYS A 23 0.91 -11.18 -6.03
N GLU A 24 2.16 -10.88 -6.40
CA GLU A 24 3.07 -11.80 -7.08
C GLU A 24 3.34 -13.06 -6.23
N GLY A 25 3.39 -12.92 -4.91
CA GLY A 25 3.45 -14.02 -3.95
C GLY A 25 2.16 -14.84 -3.81
N GLY A 26 1.13 -14.56 -4.61
CA GLY A 26 -0.15 -15.29 -4.60
C GLY A 26 -1.20 -14.74 -3.64
N ALA A 27 -1.02 -13.53 -3.09
CA ALA A 27 -2.05 -12.93 -2.24
C ALA A 27 -3.30 -12.60 -3.08
N ARG A 28 -4.45 -13.17 -2.71
CA ARG A 28 -5.74 -12.80 -3.32
C ARG A 28 -6.10 -11.32 -3.10
N GLU A 29 -5.75 -10.80 -1.94
CA GLU A 29 -6.17 -9.49 -1.44
C GLU A 29 -5.02 -8.90 -0.61
N VAL A 30 -4.81 -7.58 -0.71
CA VAL A 30 -3.78 -6.86 0.02
C VAL A 30 -4.42 -5.62 0.66
N MET A 31 -4.35 -5.53 1.98
CA MET A 31 -4.79 -4.36 2.73
C MET A 31 -3.61 -3.67 3.38
N ALA A 32 -3.69 -2.36 3.56
CA ALA A 32 -2.71 -1.59 4.33
C ALA A 32 -3.41 -0.86 5.47
N VAL A 33 -2.81 -0.93 6.66
CA VAL A 33 -3.26 -0.24 7.88
C VAL A 33 -2.11 0.61 8.37
N VAL A 34 -2.36 1.90 8.53
CA VAL A 34 -1.36 2.86 9.01
C VAL A 34 -1.91 3.71 10.13
N THR A 35 -1.04 4.10 11.07
CA THR A 35 -1.44 5.02 12.15
C THR A 35 -1.57 6.45 11.62
N HIS A 36 -0.60 6.90 10.82
CA HIS A 36 -0.57 8.25 10.26
C HIS A 36 -0.56 8.23 8.73
N GLY A 37 -1.73 8.41 8.11
CA GLY A 37 -1.86 8.59 6.67
C GLY A 37 -1.59 10.03 6.25
N ILE A 38 -0.32 10.42 6.12
CA ILE A 38 0.06 11.78 5.68
C ILE A 38 -0.29 12.00 4.20
N LEU A 39 -0.07 10.98 3.35
CA LEU A 39 -0.53 10.93 1.95
C LEU A 39 -0.17 12.18 1.12
N ASN A 40 1.07 12.64 1.22
CA ASN A 40 1.54 13.84 0.53
C ASN A 40 1.78 13.63 -0.97
N GLY A 41 1.63 14.72 -1.72
CA GLY A 41 1.93 14.76 -3.15
C GLY A 41 1.03 13.80 -3.93
N ASP A 42 1.63 12.87 -4.66
CA ASP A 42 0.93 11.94 -5.53
C ASP A 42 0.56 10.61 -4.86
N ALA A 43 0.63 10.56 -3.52
CA ALA A 43 0.42 9.33 -2.76
C ALA A 43 -0.95 8.71 -3.01
N ILE A 44 -2.01 9.52 -3.13
CA ILE A 44 -3.36 9.02 -3.40
C ILE A 44 -3.43 8.32 -4.75
N ASN A 45 -2.91 8.95 -5.82
CA ASN A 45 -2.92 8.34 -7.15
C ASN A 45 -2.08 7.05 -7.15
N MET A 46 -0.90 7.07 -6.53
CA MET A 46 -0.05 5.88 -6.41
C MET A 46 -0.75 4.73 -5.68
N LEU A 47 -1.53 5.03 -4.63
CA LEU A 47 -2.28 4.00 -3.90
C LEU A 47 -3.48 3.50 -4.72
N GLN A 48 -4.16 4.36 -5.46
CA GLN A 48 -5.26 3.98 -6.35
C GLN A 48 -4.79 3.12 -7.54
N GLU A 49 -3.59 3.38 -8.05
CA GLU A 49 -2.95 2.57 -9.09
C GLU A 49 -2.27 1.31 -8.54
N SER A 50 -2.17 1.17 -7.21
CA SER A 50 -1.53 0.04 -6.56
C SER A 50 -2.42 -1.21 -6.50
N CYS A 51 -1.87 -2.29 -5.96
CA CYS A 51 -2.57 -3.56 -5.79
C CYS A 51 -3.35 -3.66 -4.47
N LEU A 52 -3.62 -2.54 -3.80
CA LEU A 52 -4.52 -2.49 -2.64
C LEU A 52 -5.95 -2.85 -3.04
N SER A 53 -6.65 -3.51 -2.12
CA SER A 53 -8.05 -3.94 -2.29
C SER A 53 -9.02 -3.04 -1.54
#